data_AF-A0AAE7CAV5-F1
#
_entry.id   AF-A0AAE7CAV5-F1
#
_cell.length_a   1.000
_cell.length_b   1.000
_cell.length_c   1.000
_cell.angle_alpha   90.00
_cell.angle_beta   90.00
_cell.angle_gamma   90.00
#
_symmetry.space_group_name_H-M   'P 1'
#
loop_
_entity.id
_entity.type
_entity.pdbx_description
1 polymer ?
#
loop_
_entity_poly.entity_id
_entity_poly.type
_entity_poly.pdbx_seq_one_letter_code
_entity_poly.pdbx_strand_id
1 'polypeptide(L)'
;MTAAATLRPARADDLPFLEDMLLASMDWRDDGAMTRERMLATPELAHHVAGWPRVGDMGVVAEADGDPVGAAWARLFADDDRGYGFVPVGREGGSDVLLLRW
;
A
#
# COMPACT_ATOMS: atom_id res chain seq x y z
N MET A 1 16.34 12.30 -18.01
CA MET A 1 17.06 11.07 -17.63
C MET A 1 16.46 10.61 -16.32
N THR A 2 15.83 9.44 -16.27
CA THR A 2 15.30 8.89 -15.02
C THR A 2 16.49 8.46 -14.16
N ALA A 3 16.57 8.93 -12.91
CA ALA A 3 17.57 8.42 -11.97
C ALA A 3 17.34 6.92 -11.76
N ALA A 4 18.42 6.15 -11.57
CA ALA A 4 18.32 4.74 -11.27
C ALA A 4 17.82 4.58 -9.84
N ALA A 5 16.63 4.02 -9.67
CA ALA A 5 16.11 3.69 -8.35
C ALA A 5 16.67 2.34 -7.87
N THR A 6 16.98 2.24 -6.58
CA THR A 6 17.30 0.97 -5.91
C THR A 6 16.10 0.53 -5.07
N LEU A 7 15.90 -0.78 -4.92
CA LEU A 7 14.84 -1.33 -4.09
C LEU A 7 15.41 -1.81 -2.76
N ARG A 8 14.74 -1.47 -1.67
CA ARG A 8 15.00 -2.02 -0.34
C ARG A 8 13.73 -2.60 0.29
N PRO A 9 13.84 -3.56 1.22
CA PRO A 9 12.69 -3.99 2.01
C PRO A 9 12.07 -2.79 2.75
N ALA A 10 10.74 -2.74 2.73
CA ALA A 10 9.97 -1.82 3.57
C ALA A 10 10.08 -2.25 5.04
N ARG A 11 10.13 -1.26 5.92
CA ARG A 11 10.36 -1.38 7.36
C ARG A 11 9.19 -0.77 8.12
N ALA A 12 9.19 -0.91 9.44
CA ALA A 12 8.14 -0.33 10.27
C ALA A 12 8.10 1.21 10.18
N ASP A 13 9.27 1.83 10.12
CA ASP A 13 9.40 3.29 10.05
C ASP A 13 8.96 3.87 8.70
N ASP A 14 8.69 3.04 7.69
CA ASP A 14 8.17 3.48 6.39
C ASP A 14 6.65 3.71 6.41
N LEU A 15 5.93 3.39 7.50
CA LEU A 15 4.47 3.54 7.58
C LEU A 15 3.97 4.93 7.11
N PRO A 16 4.56 6.07 7.54
CA PRO A 16 4.13 7.37 7.05
C PRO A 16 4.26 7.50 5.52
N PHE A 17 5.30 6.94 4.92
CA PHE A 17 5.51 6.96 3.48
C PHE A 17 4.54 6.02 2.74
N LEU A 18 4.24 4.85 3.31
CA LEU A 18 3.22 3.94 2.75
C LEU A 18 1.83 4.57 2.78
N GLU A 19 1.49 5.34 3.82
CA GLU A 19 0.25 6.13 3.87
C GLU A 19 0.19 7.20 2.76
N ASP A 20 1.31 7.86 2.46
CA ASP A 20 1.39 8.81 1.33
C ASP A 20 1.18 8.11 0.00
N MET A 21 1.79 6.95 -0.22
CA MET A 21 1.64 6.17 -1.45
C MET A 21 0.23 5.63 -1.62
N LEU A 22 -0.40 5.20 -0.53
CA LEU A 22 -1.80 4.78 -0.53
C LEU A 22 -2.72 5.95 -0.91
N LEU A 23 -2.50 7.13 -0.33
CA LEU A 23 -3.26 8.33 -0.67
C LEU A 23 -3.07 8.72 -2.14
N ALA A 24 -1.82 8.77 -2.61
CA ALA A 24 -1.49 9.10 -4.00
C ALA A 24 -2.16 8.15 -5.01
N SER A 25 -2.40 6.90 -4.62
CA SER A 25 -3.12 5.93 -5.46
C SER A 25 -4.61 6.22 -5.64
N MET A 26 -5.21 6.95 -4.70
CA MET A 26 -6.63 7.29 -4.69
C MET A 26 -6.92 8.62 -5.40
N ASP A 27 -5.92 9.49 -5.49
CA ASP A 27 -6.02 10.85 -6.01
C ASP A 27 -5.94 10.91 -7.54
N TRP A 28 -6.64 10.00 -8.23
CA TRP A 28 -6.69 9.98 -9.70
C TRP A 28 -7.63 11.04 -10.29
N ARG A 29 -8.51 11.60 -9.45
CA ARG A 29 -9.36 12.75 -9.74
C ARG A 29 -8.89 13.88 -8.84
N ASP A 30 -7.97 14.69 -9.35
CA ASP A 30 -7.38 15.90 -8.75
C ASP A 30 -8.45 16.98 -8.40
N ASP A 31 -9.41 16.59 -7.54
CA ASP A 31 -10.52 17.41 -7.03
C ASP A 31 -10.40 17.64 -5.51
N GLY A 32 -9.35 17.08 -4.88
CA GLY A 32 -9.06 17.24 -3.46
C GLY A 32 -10.06 16.56 -2.53
N ALA A 33 -10.94 15.70 -3.03
CA ALA A 33 -11.97 15.06 -2.21
C ALA A 33 -11.41 14.02 -1.22
N MET A 34 -10.23 13.46 -1.49
CA MET A 34 -9.55 12.48 -0.64
C MET A 34 -8.37 13.12 0.10
N THR A 35 -8.39 13.05 1.43
CA THR A 35 -7.29 13.47 2.29
C THR A 35 -6.74 12.28 3.06
N ARG A 36 -5.51 12.39 3.56
CA ARG A 36 -4.90 11.38 4.46
C ARG A 36 -5.80 11.05 5.65
N GLU A 37 -6.35 12.08 6.29
CA GLU A 37 -7.24 11.92 7.45
C GLU A 37 -8.51 11.15 7.07
N ARG A 38 -9.11 11.48 5.93
CA ARG A 38 -10.31 10.79 5.44
C ARG A 38 -10.02 9.34 5.04
N MET A 39 -8.88 9.11 4.38
CA MET A 39 -8.40 7.77 4.02
C MET A 39 -8.22 6.91 5.27
N LEU A 40 -7.53 7.43 6.29
CA LEU A 40 -7.30 6.71 7.55
C LEU A 40 -8.57 6.54 8.39
N ALA A 41 -9.56 7.41 8.24
CA ALA A 41 -10.87 7.30 8.88
C ALA A 41 -11.83 6.34 8.15
N THR A 42 -11.49 5.89 6.93
CA THR A 42 -12.31 4.97 6.13
C THR A 42 -11.74 3.56 6.28
N PRO A 43 -12.38 2.65 7.04
CA PRO A 43 -11.81 1.33 7.36
C PRO A 43 -11.38 0.51 6.14
N GLU A 44 -12.18 0.56 5.06
CA GLU A 44 -11.95 -0.13 3.79
C GLU A 44 -10.69 0.35 3.04
N LEU A 45 -10.14 1.50 3.44
CA LEU A 45 -8.92 2.06 2.87
C LEU A 45 -7.77 1.94 3.87
N ALA A 46 -8.02 2.32 5.12
CA ALA A 46 -7.05 2.29 6.20
C ALA A 46 -6.48 0.88 6.42
N HIS A 47 -7.25 -0.18 6.15
CA HIS A 47 -6.81 -1.55 6.36
C HIS A 47 -5.59 -1.95 5.51
N HIS A 48 -5.24 -1.18 4.46
CA HIS A 48 -4.08 -1.43 3.61
C HIS A 48 -2.74 -1.08 4.27
N VAL A 49 -2.77 -0.21 5.30
CA VAL A 49 -1.56 0.28 6.00
C VAL A 49 -1.67 0.14 7.52
N ALA A 50 -2.88 0.00 8.06
CA ALA A 50 -3.12 -0.07 9.50
C ALA A 50 -2.28 -1.17 10.17
N GLY A 51 -1.56 -0.82 11.23
CA GLY A 51 -0.73 -1.76 12.00
C GLY A 51 0.47 -2.33 11.22
N TRP A 52 0.90 -1.68 10.15
CA TRP A 52 2.11 -2.07 9.43
C TRP A 52 3.36 -2.03 10.33
N PRO A 53 4.25 -3.03 10.26
CA PRO A 53 4.09 -4.30 9.55
C PRO A 53 3.37 -5.32 10.44
N ARG A 54 2.45 -6.08 9.86
CA ARG A 54 1.84 -7.28 10.47
C ARG A 54 2.64 -8.52 10.09
N VAL A 55 2.44 -9.61 10.82
CA VAL A 55 3.01 -10.92 10.43
C VAL A 55 2.46 -11.32 9.06
N GLY A 56 3.37 -11.60 8.12
CA GLY A 56 3.02 -11.97 6.74
C GLY A 56 2.96 -10.79 5.76
N ASP A 57 3.04 -9.55 6.23
CA ASP A 57 3.20 -8.38 5.37
C ASP A 57 4.56 -8.40 4.67
N MET A 58 4.58 -7.99 3.40
CA MET A 58 5.81 -7.84 2.62
C MET A 58 5.75 -6.56 1.82
N GLY A 59 6.87 -5.86 1.67
CA GLY A 59 6.91 -4.64 0.87
C GLY A 59 8.32 -4.21 0.50
N VAL A 60 8.39 -3.33 -0.49
CA VAL A 60 9.61 -2.69 -0.98
C VAL A 60 9.40 -1.18 -1.11
N VAL A 61 10.46 -0.43 -0.83
CA VAL A 61 10.57 1.00 -1.10
C VAL A 61 11.61 1.18 -2.20
N ALA A 62 11.25 1.95 -3.22
CA ALA A 62 12.17 2.43 -4.24
C ALA A 62 12.82 3.74 -3.77
N GLU A 63 14.14 3.80 -3.84
CA GLU A 63 14.94 4.97 -3.46
C GLU A 63 15.73 5.49 -4.66
N ALA A 64 15.64 6.79 -4.92
CA ALA A 64 16.49 7.50 -5.87
C ALA A 64 17.25 8.59 -5.10
N ASP A 65 18.57 8.65 -5.27
CA ASP A 65 19.44 9.61 -4.57
C ASP A 65 19.32 9.59 -3.03
N GLY A 66 18.88 8.46 -2.46
CA GLY A 66 18.69 8.27 -1.01
C GLY A 66 17.29 8.65 -0.52
N ASP A 67 16.43 9.18 -1.40
CA ASP A 67 15.06 9.57 -1.06
C ASP A 67 14.05 8.50 -1.52
N PRO A 68 13.05 8.15 -0.68
CA PRO A 68 11.93 7.31 -1.09
C PRO A 68 11.12 7.97 -2.22
N VAL A 69 10.99 7.28 -3.35
CA VAL A 69 10.26 7.76 -4.54
C VAL A 69 9.08 6.88 -4.92
N GLY A 70 8.93 5.72 -4.30
CA GLY A 70 7.77 4.85 -4.47
C GLY A 70 7.78 3.65 -3.53
N ALA A 71 6.64 2.99 -3.37
CA ALA A 71 6.54 1.76 -2.60
C ALA A 71 5.53 0.79 -3.20
N ALA A 72 5.75 -0.50 -2.97
CA ALA A 72 4.78 -1.55 -3.25
C ALA A 72 4.76 -2.53 -2.08
N TRP A 73 3.58 -2.96 -1.66
CA TRP A 73 3.43 -3.90 -0.55
C TRP A 73 2.23 -4.83 -0.77
N ALA A 74 2.28 -5.97 -0.10
CA ALA A 74 1.24 -6.99 -0.14
C ALA A 74 0.90 -7.42 1.29
N ARG A 75 -0.37 -7.71 1.51
CA ARG A 75 -0.93 -8.12 2.80
C ARG A 75 -1.99 -9.19 2.61
N LEU A 76 -2.00 -10.18 3.49
CA LEU A 76 -3.09 -11.15 3.57
C LEU A 76 -4.22 -10.59 4.41
N PHE A 77 -5.44 -10.61 3.87
CA PHE A 77 -6.65 -10.26 4.61
C PHE A 77 -7.48 -11.52 4.87
N ALA A 78 -8.20 -11.52 5.99
CA ALA A 78 -9.17 -12.57 6.27
C ALA A 78 -10.37 -12.46 5.32
N ASP A 79 -11.08 -13.57 5.13
CA ASP A 79 -12.15 -13.68 4.14
C ASP A 79 -13.35 -12.74 4.43
N ASP A 80 -13.44 -12.23 5.67
CA ASP A 80 -14.41 -11.25 6.17
C ASP A 80 -13.90 -9.78 6.17
N ASP A 81 -12.66 -9.51 5.75
CA ASP A 81 -12.03 -8.18 5.64
C ASP A 81 -11.44 -7.94 4.23
N ARG A 82 -12.24 -8.22 3.19
CA ARG A 82 -11.78 -8.16 1.79
C ARG A 82 -11.59 -6.71 1.30
N GLY A 83 -10.42 -6.41 0.73
CA GLY A 83 -10.13 -5.14 0.06
C GLY A 83 -10.49 -5.13 -1.44
N TYR A 84 -10.23 -4.00 -2.11
CA TYR A 84 -10.32 -3.88 -3.56
C TYR A 84 -9.14 -4.64 -4.21
N GLY A 85 -9.41 -5.62 -5.08
CA GLY A 85 -8.37 -6.48 -5.67
C GLY A 85 -8.43 -7.95 -5.26
N PHE A 86 -9.43 -8.36 -4.48
CA PHE A 86 -9.68 -9.75 -4.12
C PHE A 86 -9.81 -10.65 -5.36
N VAL A 87 -8.90 -11.60 -5.52
CA VAL A 87 -9.00 -12.69 -6.49
C VAL A 87 -9.42 -13.96 -5.74
N PRO A 88 -10.62 -14.50 -5.96
CA PRO A 88 -11.00 -15.77 -5.36
C PRO A 88 -10.14 -16.90 -5.92
N VAL A 89 -9.35 -17.56 -5.07
CA VAL A 89 -8.78 -18.88 -5.37
C VAL A 89 -9.70 -19.96 -4.78
N GLY A 90 -9.94 -21.00 -5.56
CA GLY A 90 -10.73 -22.15 -5.13
C GLY A 90 -10.09 -22.82 -3.92
N ARG A 91 -10.79 -22.73 -2.78
CA ARG A 91 -10.62 -23.48 -1.53
C ARG A 91 -9.22 -23.35 -0.90
N GLU A 92 -9.17 -22.48 0.11
CA GLU A 92 -8.11 -22.23 1.11
C GLU A 92 -7.30 -20.94 0.89
N GLY A 93 -7.80 -19.85 1.47
CA GLY A 93 -7.06 -18.60 1.72
C GLY A 93 -7.04 -17.60 0.57
N GLY A 94 -7.83 -16.53 0.67
CA GLY A 94 -7.70 -15.38 -0.22
C GLY A 94 -6.49 -14.51 0.17
N SER A 95 -5.85 -13.89 -0.81
CA SER A 95 -4.79 -12.91 -0.62
C SER A 95 -5.14 -11.66 -1.41
N ASP A 96 -5.15 -10.48 -0.78
CA ASP A 96 -5.24 -9.22 -1.52
C ASP A 96 -3.84 -8.74 -1.86
N VAL A 97 -3.62 -8.43 -3.13
CA VAL A 97 -2.39 -7.84 -3.61
C VAL A 97 -2.75 -6.48 -4.18
N LEU A 98 -2.37 -5.41 -3.49
CA LEU A 98 -2.46 -4.06 -4.04
C LEU A 98 -1.21 -3.82 -4.91
N LEU A 99 -1.28 -4.22 -6.18
CA LEU A 99 -0.29 -3.85 -7.19
C LEU A 99 -0.64 -2.46 -7.72
N LEU A 100 -0.07 -1.42 -7.12
CA LEU A 100 -0.17 -0.07 -7.68
C LEU A 100 0.90 0.11 -8.74
N ARG A 101 0.41 0.37 -9.96
CA ARG A 101 1.17 0.67 -11.18
C ARG A 101 1.69 2.10 -11.13
N TRP A 102 2.96 2.28 -11.47
CA TRP A 102 3.56 3.56 -11.87
C TRP A 102 3.34 3.81 -13.36
#